data_AF-A0A0P0FKI7-F1
#
_entry.id   AF-A0A0P0FKI7-F1
#
_cell.length_a   1.000
_cell.length_b   1.000
_cell.length_c   1.000
_cell.angle_alpha   90.00
_cell.angle_beta   90.00
_cell.angle_gamma   90.00
#
_symmetry.space_group_name_H-M   'P 1'
#
loop_
_entity.id
_entity.type
_entity.pdbx_description
1 polymer ?
#
loop_
_entity_poly.entity_id
_entity_poly.type
_entity_poly.pdbx_seq_one_letter_code
_entity_poly.pdbx_strand_id
1 'polypeptide(L)'
;MQIGMMTFHASYNFGSVWQAFSLQYTVNSLGYNCEIINYRMKSQKNKYSLFPVKEGWKLALRSFLLLKHINGKRQANRKYENFINTKLKLSEEINYVEQLKSFANRYDVYLAGSDQIWGYDIPEFISSNEDSRSPYFLSFTDGYKVSYASSTGIATFNELMLQQENLKKISHIAVRETRGKELVQQVVGKEVEVTLDPTYLIQHEDWLNIAEEYSSINLPPKYVLIYSLQGVKKRKKWLQLIDAIHLNHPEYMFVTVAPFAPIIGKGIINQASAGPGEILHFFAHAAYVFTDTFHGMSFSIHMRKNFSLFENINADFRKMNILEKFNLIDRVTTDIHRSVELFNQVIFYKEREPSIQTEIQHSMSYLKNAINDYYSHC
;
A
#
# COMPACT_ATOMS: atom_id res chain seq x y z
N MET A 1 24.54 2.11 -11.41
CA MET A 1 23.47 1.30 -12.01
C MET A 1 22.19 2.12 -12.04
N GLN A 2 21.53 2.18 -13.18
CA GLN A 2 20.22 2.80 -13.41
C GLN A 2 19.13 1.75 -13.26
N ILE A 3 18.14 2.00 -12.39
CA ILE A 3 17.04 1.07 -12.12
C ILE A 3 15.73 1.70 -12.59
N GLY A 4 15.03 1.02 -13.50
CA GLY A 4 13.69 1.40 -13.96
C GLY A 4 12.62 0.62 -13.19
N MET A 5 11.89 1.30 -12.31
CA MET A 5 10.86 0.66 -11.48
C MET A 5 9.46 0.80 -12.08
N MET A 6 8.73 -0.31 -12.15
CA MET A 6 7.31 -0.36 -12.54
C MET A 6 6.45 -0.79 -11.35
N THR A 7 5.58 0.09 -10.87
CA THR A 7 4.61 -0.20 -9.78
C THR A 7 3.46 0.82 -9.80
N PHE A 8 2.39 0.55 -9.05
CA PHE A 8 1.36 1.54 -8.77
C PHE A 8 1.92 2.66 -7.87
N HIS A 9 2.27 3.77 -8.51
CA HIS A 9 2.82 4.96 -7.84
C HIS A 9 1.86 6.16 -7.89
N ALA A 10 0.98 6.22 -8.90
CA ALA A 10 0.06 7.34 -9.13
C ALA A 10 -1.39 7.07 -8.70
N SER A 11 -1.61 6.10 -7.81
CA SER A 11 -2.92 5.86 -7.20
C SER A 11 -3.15 6.80 -6.02
N TYR A 12 -4.36 7.38 -5.89
CA TYR A 12 -4.72 8.19 -4.71
C TYR A 12 -5.09 7.30 -3.53
N ASN A 13 -4.14 6.46 -3.13
CA ASN A 13 -4.19 5.52 -2.02
C ASN A 13 -2.91 5.67 -1.20
N PHE A 14 -3.06 5.92 0.09
CA PHE A 14 -1.95 6.14 1.03
C PHE A 14 -0.92 5.01 0.99
N GLY A 15 -1.38 3.76 0.98
CA GLY A 15 -0.49 2.61 0.95
C GLY A 15 0.34 2.53 -0.33
N SER A 16 -0.32 2.63 -1.47
CA SER A 16 0.32 2.49 -2.78
C SER A 16 1.36 3.59 -3.06
N VAL A 17 1.14 4.83 -2.64
CA VAL A 17 2.17 5.89 -2.83
C VAL A 17 3.36 5.71 -1.88
N TRP A 18 3.11 5.27 -0.65
CA TRP A 18 4.21 5.07 0.31
C TRP A 18 5.02 3.81 0.04
N GLN A 19 4.42 2.73 -0.47
CA GLN A 19 5.21 1.56 -0.89
C GLN A 19 6.12 1.91 -2.07
N ALA A 20 5.62 2.69 -3.04
CA ALA A 20 6.41 3.15 -4.19
C ALA A 20 7.57 4.06 -3.74
N PHE A 21 7.29 5.00 -2.83
CA PHE A 21 8.32 5.81 -2.18
C PHE A 21 9.36 4.94 -1.47
N SER A 22 8.91 3.97 -0.67
CA SER A 22 9.79 3.18 0.19
C SER A 22 10.74 2.29 -0.61
N LEU A 23 10.25 1.71 -1.70
CA LEU A 23 11.11 0.90 -2.57
C LEU A 23 12.13 1.77 -3.31
N GLN A 24 11.70 2.91 -3.86
CA GLN A 24 12.63 3.85 -4.50
C GLN A 24 13.67 4.39 -3.51
N TYR A 25 13.24 4.79 -2.30
CA TYR A 25 14.12 5.26 -1.23
C TYR A 25 15.17 4.21 -0.88
N THR A 26 14.74 2.95 -0.72
CA THR A 26 15.63 1.84 -0.36
C THR A 26 16.63 1.52 -1.48
N VAL A 27 16.17 1.46 -2.73
CA VAL A 27 17.08 1.23 -3.87
C VAL A 27 18.12 2.35 -3.98
N ASN A 28 17.71 3.60 -3.72
CA ASN A 28 18.63 4.74 -3.71
C ASN A 28 19.61 4.68 -2.53
N SER A 29 19.18 4.26 -1.34
CA SER A 29 20.06 4.12 -0.17
C SER A 29 21.09 3.00 -0.32
N LEU A 30 20.81 2.00 -1.17
CA LEU A 30 21.77 0.98 -1.59
C LEU A 30 22.83 1.50 -2.59
N GLY A 31 22.76 2.77 -3.01
CA GLY A 31 23.73 3.41 -3.91
C GLY A 31 23.38 3.34 -5.40
N TYR A 32 22.17 2.90 -5.76
CA TYR A 32 21.70 2.87 -7.14
C TYR A 32 20.87 4.11 -7.47
N ASN A 33 20.63 4.37 -8.77
CA ASN A 33 19.75 5.44 -9.19
C ASN A 33 18.41 4.87 -9.67
N CYS A 34 17.39 4.94 -8.81
CA CYS A 34 16.06 4.44 -9.12
C CYS A 34 15.14 5.53 -9.68
N GLU A 35 14.63 5.31 -10.89
CA GLU A 35 13.59 6.11 -11.53
C GLU A 35 12.32 5.27 -11.66
N ILE A 36 11.16 5.81 -11.28
CA ILE A 36 9.88 5.16 -11.51
C ILE A 36 9.42 5.50 -12.93
N ILE A 37 9.12 4.47 -13.71
CA ILE A 37 8.51 4.63 -15.02
C ILE A 37 7.09 5.17 -14.80
N ASN A 38 6.87 6.43 -15.17
CA ASN A 38 5.66 7.19 -14.87
C ASN A 38 4.50 6.82 -15.81
N TYR A 39 4.16 5.52 -15.84
CA TYR A 39 3.02 5.00 -16.57
C TYR A 39 1.74 5.21 -15.77
N ARG A 40 0.95 6.21 -16.19
CA ARG A 40 -0.35 6.55 -15.61
C ARG A 40 -1.46 6.16 -16.58
N MET A 41 -2.03 4.98 -16.37
CA MET A 41 -3.12 4.44 -17.22
C MET A 41 -4.29 5.43 -17.31
N LYS A 42 -4.92 5.55 -18.48
CA LYS A 42 -6.13 6.37 -18.61
C LYS A 42 -7.28 5.90 -17.72
N SER A 43 -7.45 4.58 -17.58
CA SER A 43 -8.45 3.96 -16.69
C SER A 43 -8.23 4.38 -15.23
N GLN A 44 -6.97 4.41 -14.79
CA GLN A 44 -6.55 4.88 -13.47
C GLN A 44 -6.86 6.37 -13.28
N LYS A 45 -6.47 7.22 -14.23
CA LYS A 45 -6.78 8.66 -14.21
C LYS A 45 -8.29 8.91 -14.13
N ASN A 46 -9.08 8.17 -14.92
CA ASN A 46 -10.54 8.25 -14.88
C ASN A 46 -11.10 7.83 -13.51
N LYS A 47 -10.62 6.72 -12.94
CA LYS A 47 -11.03 6.24 -11.60
C LYS A 47 -10.78 7.29 -10.51
N TYR A 48 -9.64 7.96 -10.53
CA TYR A 48 -9.26 8.96 -9.51
C TYR A 48 -9.73 10.38 -9.80
N SER A 49 -10.26 10.63 -11.00
CA SER A 49 -10.89 11.90 -11.35
C SER A 49 -12.01 12.27 -10.37
N LEU A 50 -12.32 13.57 -10.31
CA LEU A 50 -13.42 14.06 -9.48
C LEU A 50 -14.76 13.44 -9.91
N PHE A 51 -14.94 13.28 -11.23
CA PHE A 51 -16.11 12.72 -11.87
C PHE A 51 -15.71 11.56 -12.79
N PRO A 52 -15.55 10.33 -12.26
CA PRO A 52 -15.24 9.18 -13.07
C PRO A 52 -16.33 8.96 -14.11
N VAL A 53 -15.97 8.91 -15.38
CA VAL A 53 -16.89 8.57 -16.47
C VAL A 53 -17.23 7.09 -16.33
N LYS A 54 -18.48 6.78 -15.97
CA LYS A 54 -19.03 5.42 -15.90
C LYS A 54 -20.49 5.45 -16.36
N GLU A 55 -20.91 4.41 -17.08
CA GLU A 55 -22.28 4.29 -17.59
C GLU A 55 -23.25 3.88 -16.46
N GLY A 56 -24.44 4.51 -16.41
CA GLY A 56 -25.57 4.07 -15.57
C GLY A 56 -26.11 5.09 -14.54
N TRP A 57 -27.44 5.17 -14.43
CA TRP A 57 -28.18 6.15 -13.60
C TRP A 57 -27.99 5.98 -12.07
N LYS A 58 -27.78 4.75 -11.57
CA LYS A 58 -27.48 4.50 -10.14
C LYS A 58 -26.15 5.12 -9.70
N LEU A 59 -25.18 5.25 -10.62
CA LEU A 59 -23.91 5.91 -10.35
C LEU A 59 -23.99 7.43 -10.46
N ALA A 60 -24.84 7.98 -11.35
CA ALA A 60 -25.13 9.41 -11.38
C ALA A 60 -25.68 9.90 -10.03
N LEU A 61 -26.57 9.13 -9.41
CA LEU A 61 -27.09 9.42 -8.06
C LEU A 61 -25.99 9.34 -6.98
N ARG A 62 -25.05 8.39 -7.10
CA ARG A 62 -23.89 8.29 -6.19
C ARG A 62 -22.93 9.47 -6.38
N SER A 63 -22.66 9.88 -7.62
CA SER A 63 -21.85 11.06 -7.95
C SER A 63 -22.51 12.35 -7.41
N PHE A 64 -23.83 12.45 -7.45
CA PHE A 64 -24.59 13.55 -6.86
C PHE A 64 -24.45 13.60 -5.32
N LEU A 65 -24.55 12.45 -4.63
CA LEU A 65 -24.31 12.37 -3.19
C LEU A 65 -22.85 12.69 -2.79
N LEU A 66 -21.90 12.43 -3.69
CA LEU A 66 -20.48 12.74 -3.50
C LEU A 66 -20.16 14.23 -3.74
N LEU A 67 -21.03 15.01 -4.39
CA LEU A 67 -20.83 16.46 -4.57
C LEU A 67 -20.62 17.19 -3.24
N LYS A 68 -21.30 16.76 -2.17
CA LYS A 68 -21.13 17.33 -0.82
C LYS A 68 -19.71 17.17 -0.26
N HIS A 69 -18.94 16.21 -0.77
CA HIS A 69 -17.58 15.89 -0.34
C HIS A 69 -16.52 16.21 -1.40
N ILE A 70 -16.92 16.85 -2.52
CA ILE A 70 -16.05 17.05 -3.68
C ILE A 70 -14.85 17.95 -3.36
N ASN A 71 -15.04 18.97 -2.53
CA ASN A 71 -13.96 19.87 -2.12
C ASN A 71 -12.91 19.14 -1.29
N GLY A 72 -13.32 18.23 -0.41
CA GLY A 72 -12.41 17.39 0.37
C GLY A 72 -11.63 16.44 -0.53
N LYS A 73 -12.32 15.75 -1.44
CA LYS A 73 -11.69 14.87 -2.45
C LYS A 73 -10.70 15.65 -3.34
N ARG A 74 -11.06 16.85 -3.80
CA ARG A 74 -10.19 17.70 -4.61
C ARG A 74 -8.92 18.12 -3.86
N GLN A 75 -9.06 18.46 -2.58
CA GLN A 75 -7.90 18.77 -1.73
C GLN A 75 -7.01 17.55 -1.53
N ALA A 76 -7.57 16.39 -1.20
CA ALA A 76 -6.81 15.15 -1.08
C ALA A 76 -6.06 14.85 -2.39
N ASN A 77 -6.75 14.84 -3.54
CA ASN A 77 -6.14 14.60 -4.86
C ASN A 77 -4.94 15.54 -5.11
N ARG A 78 -5.06 16.83 -4.79
CA ARG A 78 -3.94 17.79 -4.92
C ARG A 78 -2.76 17.42 -4.03
N LYS A 79 -3.00 17.00 -2.80
CA LYS A 79 -1.95 16.58 -1.87
C LYS A 79 -1.27 15.28 -2.32
N TYR A 80 -2.03 14.34 -2.91
CA TYR A 80 -1.47 13.14 -3.54
C TYR A 80 -0.59 13.50 -4.73
N GLU A 81 -1.07 14.33 -5.67
CA GLU A 81 -0.25 14.77 -6.81
C GLU A 81 0.99 15.55 -6.37
N ASN A 82 0.86 16.43 -5.37
CA ASN A 82 2.01 17.13 -4.81
C ASN A 82 3.03 16.14 -4.25
N PHE A 83 2.59 15.14 -3.47
CA PHE A 83 3.48 14.09 -2.95
C PHE A 83 4.16 13.34 -4.09
N ILE A 84 3.40 12.84 -5.06
CA ILE A 84 3.92 12.06 -6.19
C ILE A 84 4.97 12.86 -6.97
N ASN A 85 4.72 14.13 -7.26
CA ASN A 85 5.61 14.93 -8.10
C ASN A 85 6.82 15.52 -7.34
N THR A 86 6.80 15.54 -6.00
CA THR A 86 7.88 16.15 -5.19
C THR A 86 8.70 15.14 -4.39
N LYS A 87 8.12 13.98 -4.07
CA LYS A 87 8.78 12.93 -3.26
C LYS A 87 9.23 11.74 -4.09
N LEU A 88 8.69 11.55 -5.30
CA LEU A 88 9.11 10.46 -6.19
C LEU A 88 9.96 11.00 -7.34
N LYS A 89 11.02 10.28 -7.67
CA LYS A 89 11.77 10.46 -8.92
C LYS A 89 11.06 9.71 -10.04
N LEU A 90 10.46 10.45 -10.95
CA LEU A 90 9.62 9.94 -12.04
C LEU A 90 10.29 10.19 -13.39
N SER A 91 10.12 9.25 -14.33
CA SER A 91 10.38 9.51 -15.74
C SER A 91 9.34 10.46 -16.34
N GLU A 92 9.49 10.76 -17.64
CA GLU A 92 8.41 11.37 -18.42
C GLU A 92 7.11 10.57 -18.30
N GLU A 93 6.00 11.29 -18.18
CA GLU A 93 4.69 10.67 -18.03
C GLU A 93 4.21 10.08 -19.36
N ILE A 94 3.78 8.82 -19.31
CA ILE A 94 3.17 8.12 -20.44
C ILE A 94 1.81 7.55 -20.02
N ASN A 95 0.90 7.42 -20.98
CA ASN A 95 -0.48 7.02 -20.71
C ASN A 95 -0.98 5.83 -21.54
N TYR A 96 -0.15 5.33 -22.47
CA TYR A 96 -0.47 4.18 -23.32
C TYR A 96 0.64 3.13 -23.26
N VAL A 97 0.26 1.85 -23.37
CA VAL A 97 1.21 0.72 -23.34
C VAL A 97 2.28 0.84 -24.43
N GLU A 98 1.90 1.26 -25.64
CA GLU A 98 2.82 1.37 -26.77
C GLU A 98 4.02 2.29 -26.48
N GLN A 99 3.82 3.33 -25.65
CA GLN A 99 4.89 4.26 -25.27
C GLN A 99 5.95 3.61 -24.39
N LEU A 100 5.67 2.48 -23.73
CA LEU A 100 6.66 1.78 -22.90
C LEU A 100 7.83 1.23 -23.72
N LYS A 101 7.66 1.06 -25.03
CA LYS A 101 8.74 0.61 -25.92
C LYS A 101 9.95 1.55 -25.90
N SER A 102 9.75 2.86 -25.70
CA SER A 102 10.87 3.81 -25.58
C SER A 102 11.71 3.63 -24.31
N PHE A 103 11.20 2.88 -23.33
CA PHE A 103 11.88 2.58 -22.08
C PHE A 103 12.57 1.21 -22.10
N ALA A 104 12.44 0.42 -23.17
CA ALA A 104 12.82 -0.99 -23.21
C ALA A 104 14.33 -1.25 -22.98
N ASN A 105 15.19 -0.28 -23.30
CA ASN A 105 16.66 -0.40 -23.16
C ASN A 105 17.28 0.80 -22.41
N ARG A 106 16.50 1.50 -21.58
CA ARG A 106 16.92 2.72 -20.87
C ARG A 106 17.63 2.44 -19.54
N TYR A 107 17.43 1.27 -18.96
CA TYR A 107 17.90 0.95 -17.61
C TYR A 107 18.73 -0.33 -17.62
N ASP A 108 19.64 -0.43 -16.65
CA ASP A 108 20.45 -1.62 -16.44
C ASP A 108 19.58 -2.76 -15.89
N VAL A 109 18.70 -2.42 -14.93
CA VAL A 109 17.77 -3.36 -14.28
C VAL A 109 16.35 -2.80 -14.29
N TYR A 110 15.39 -3.66 -14.61
CA TYR A 110 13.96 -3.40 -14.53
C TYR A 110 13.39 -4.06 -13.30
N LEU A 111 12.81 -3.26 -12.41
CA LEU A 111 12.28 -3.70 -11.13
C LEU A 111 10.74 -3.67 -11.15
N ALA A 112 10.10 -4.82 -11.09
CA ALA A 112 8.68 -4.92 -10.76
C ALA A 112 8.53 -4.70 -9.26
N GLY A 113 7.96 -3.56 -8.88
CA GLY A 113 7.84 -3.18 -7.48
C GLY A 113 6.72 -3.89 -6.74
N SER A 114 6.40 -3.41 -5.53
CA SER A 114 5.37 -4.01 -4.68
C SER A 114 3.95 -3.58 -5.11
N ASP A 115 3.00 -3.86 -4.22
CA ASP A 115 1.55 -3.75 -4.39
C ASP A 115 0.94 -4.89 -5.24
N GLN A 116 -0.38 -4.87 -5.43
CA GLN A 116 -1.15 -5.91 -6.13
C GLN A 116 -1.00 -5.82 -7.65
N ILE A 117 0.22 -5.57 -8.15
CA ILE A 117 0.49 -5.36 -9.57
C ILE A 117 0.38 -6.64 -10.40
N TRP A 118 0.45 -7.82 -9.76
CA TRP A 118 0.16 -9.12 -10.38
C TRP A 118 -1.25 -9.63 -10.06
N GLY A 119 -2.10 -8.76 -9.53
CA GLY A 119 -3.52 -9.05 -9.32
C GLY A 119 -4.30 -9.09 -10.63
N TYR A 120 -5.29 -9.99 -10.69
CA TYR A 120 -6.17 -10.09 -11.85
C TYR A 120 -7.35 -9.12 -11.76
N ASP A 121 -8.07 -9.10 -10.62
CA ASP A 121 -9.29 -8.31 -10.41
C ASP A 121 -9.05 -6.83 -10.02
N ILE A 122 -8.08 -6.18 -10.68
CA ILE A 122 -7.78 -4.78 -10.44
C ILE A 122 -8.66 -3.90 -11.33
N PRO A 123 -9.50 -3.00 -10.78
CA PRO A 123 -10.42 -2.18 -11.56
C PRO A 123 -9.74 -1.35 -12.65
N GLU A 124 -8.53 -0.85 -12.38
CA GLU A 124 -7.70 -0.11 -13.33
C GLU A 124 -7.36 -0.95 -14.57
N PHE A 125 -7.07 -2.24 -14.40
CA PHE A 125 -6.80 -3.16 -15.51
C PHE A 125 -8.07 -3.54 -16.25
N ILE A 126 -9.14 -3.88 -15.52
CA ILE A 126 -10.42 -4.32 -16.11
C ILE A 126 -11.08 -3.21 -16.94
N SER A 127 -10.97 -1.96 -16.50
CA SER A 127 -11.57 -0.81 -17.20
C SER A 127 -10.66 -0.20 -18.28
N SER A 128 -9.52 -0.82 -18.55
CA SER A 128 -8.62 -0.39 -19.63
C SER A 128 -9.07 -0.97 -20.98
N ASN A 129 -8.90 -0.19 -22.04
CA ASN A 129 -9.13 -0.63 -23.42
C ASN A 129 -7.87 -1.25 -24.06
N GLU A 130 -6.78 -1.34 -23.30
CA GLU A 130 -5.49 -1.93 -23.70
C GLU A 130 -5.03 -2.91 -22.62
N ASP A 131 -4.11 -3.82 -22.98
CA ASP A 131 -3.46 -4.71 -22.01
C ASP A 131 -2.47 -3.96 -21.10
N SER A 132 -3.06 -3.19 -20.19
CA SER A 132 -2.36 -2.41 -19.19
C SER A 132 -1.78 -3.24 -18.04
N ARG A 133 -2.02 -4.56 -18.03
CA ARG A 133 -1.53 -5.48 -16.99
C ARG A 133 -0.15 -6.02 -17.32
N SER A 134 0.06 -6.52 -18.54
CA SER A 134 1.34 -7.12 -18.96
C SER A 134 2.58 -6.23 -18.69
N PRO A 135 2.52 -4.89 -18.83
CA PRO A 135 3.62 -4.01 -18.42
C PRO A 135 4.13 -4.19 -16.98
N TYR A 136 3.26 -4.55 -16.04
CA TYR A 136 3.62 -4.78 -14.63
C TYR A 136 4.32 -6.13 -14.40
N PHE A 137 4.36 -6.98 -15.42
CA PHE A 137 5.24 -8.15 -15.53
C PHE A 137 6.52 -7.84 -16.33
N LEU A 138 6.80 -6.55 -16.59
CA LEU A 138 7.94 -6.07 -17.34
C LEU A 138 7.99 -6.65 -18.78
N SER A 139 6.82 -6.80 -19.41
CA SER A 139 6.69 -7.40 -20.74
C SER A 139 7.26 -6.52 -21.87
N PHE A 140 7.52 -5.24 -21.61
CA PHE A 140 7.93 -4.24 -22.61
C PHE A 140 9.44 -4.18 -22.85
N THR A 141 10.24 -4.99 -22.13
CA THR A 141 11.69 -5.04 -22.23
C THR A 141 12.16 -6.49 -22.24
N ASP A 142 13.34 -6.76 -22.81
CA ASP A 142 14.08 -8.02 -22.64
C ASP A 142 15.36 -7.83 -21.78
N GLY A 143 15.52 -6.67 -21.13
CA GLY A 143 16.60 -6.39 -20.19
C GLY A 143 16.51 -7.22 -18.91
N TYR A 144 17.47 -7.01 -18.00
CA TYR A 144 17.52 -7.77 -16.74
C TYR A 144 16.36 -7.39 -15.81
N LYS A 145 15.62 -8.39 -15.33
CA LYS A 145 14.34 -8.20 -14.61
C LYS A 145 14.40 -8.78 -13.21
N VAL A 146 13.91 -8.02 -12.25
CA VAL A 146 13.76 -8.43 -10.85
C VAL A 146 12.35 -8.08 -10.39
N SER A 147 11.76 -8.90 -9.52
CA SER A 147 10.58 -8.49 -8.75
C SER A 147 10.91 -8.35 -7.26
N TYR A 148 10.26 -7.39 -6.61
CA TYR A 148 10.33 -7.21 -5.17
C TYR A 148 8.92 -7.05 -4.59
N ALA A 149 8.52 -7.98 -3.72
CA ALA A 149 7.23 -7.97 -3.03
C ALA A 149 6.00 -7.76 -3.95
N SER A 150 6.08 -8.20 -5.21
CA SER A 150 4.94 -8.13 -6.14
C SER A 150 3.82 -9.05 -5.64
N SER A 151 2.63 -8.49 -5.38
CA SER A 151 1.51 -9.24 -4.82
C SER A 151 0.57 -9.73 -5.91
N THR A 152 0.18 -11.00 -5.80
CA THR A 152 -0.80 -11.64 -6.69
C THR A 152 -2.22 -11.28 -6.26
N GLY A 153 -2.39 -10.75 -5.04
CA GLY A 153 -3.70 -10.50 -4.46
C GLY A 153 -4.55 -11.77 -4.43
N ILE A 154 -5.72 -11.72 -5.04
CA ILE A 154 -6.63 -12.87 -5.13
C ILE A 154 -6.50 -13.66 -6.43
N ALA A 155 -5.48 -13.39 -7.26
CA ALA A 155 -5.28 -14.10 -8.52
C ALA A 155 -5.22 -15.63 -8.31
N THR A 156 -5.72 -16.34 -9.31
CA THR A 156 -5.72 -17.79 -9.40
C THR A 156 -4.52 -18.29 -10.20
N PHE A 157 -4.24 -19.59 -10.10
CA PHE A 157 -3.20 -20.23 -10.91
C PHE A 157 -3.43 -20.00 -12.41
N ASN A 158 -4.65 -20.22 -12.91
CA ASN A 158 -4.97 -20.08 -14.33
C ASN A 158 -4.78 -18.65 -14.85
N GLU A 159 -5.09 -17.63 -14.03
CA GLU A 159 -4.88 -16.24 -14.39
C GLU A 159 -3.39 -15.89 -14.48
N LEU A 160 -2.57 -16.41 -13.55
CA LEU A 160 -1.12 -16.22 -13.58
C LEU A 160 -0.44 -17.00 -14.72
N MET A 161 -0.99 -18.16 -15.10
CA MET A 161 -0.51 -18.94 -16.25
C MET A 161 -0.59 -18.14 -17.57
N LEU A 162 -1.53 -17.19 -17.70
CA LEU A 162 -1.59 -16.28 -18.86
C LEU A 162 -0.35 -15.38 -18.99
N GLN A 163 0.39 -15.19 -17.89
CA GLN A 163 1.60 -14.37 -17.81
C GLN A 163 2.86 -15.23 -17.60
N GLN A 164 2.77 -16.55 -17.79
CA GLN A 164 3.85 -17.48 -17.54
C GLN A 164 5.15 -17.10 -18.27
N GLU A 165 5.06 -16.73 -19.55
CA GLU A 165 6.24 -16.36 -20.34
C GLU A 165 6.92 -15.10 -19.81
N ASN A 166 6.14 -14.10 -19.38
CA ASN A 166 6.70 -12.88 -18.79
C ASN A 166 7.33 -13.17 -17.42
N LEU A 167 6.67 -13.97 -16.58
CA LEU A 167 7.19 -14.36 -15.26
C LEU A 167 8.48 -15.19 -15.37
N LYS A 168 8.56 -16.14 -16.31
CA LYS A 168 9.77 -16.95 -16.53
C LYS A 168 10.98 -16.11 -16.95
N LYS A 169 10.76 -14.97 -17.60
CA LYS A 169 11.81 -14.02 -17.99
C LYS A 169 12.33 -13.16 -16.83
N ILE A 170 11.71 -13.22 -15.65
CA ILE A 170 12.22 -12.52 -14.46
C ILE A 170 13.35 -13.36 -13.84
N SER A 171 14.52 -12.75 -13.63
CA SER A 171 15.71 -13.42 -13.11
C SER A 171 15.55 -13.79 -11.64
N HIS A 172 15.11 -12.84 -10.83
CA HIS A 172 14.83 -13.03 -9.40
C HIS A 172 13.39 -12.64 -9.08
N ILE A 173 12.66 -13.56 -8.46
CA ILE A 173 11.24 -13.39 -8.17
C ILE A 173 11.01 -13.40 -6.66
N ALA A 174 10.56 -12.27 -6.12
CA ALA A 174 9.99 -12.18 -4.79
C ALA A 174 8.58 -11.60 -4.83
N VAL A 175 7.74 -12.16 -3.96
CA VAL A 175 6.35 -11.79 -3.76
C VAL A 175 6.11 -11.43 -2.29
N ARG A 176 4.99 -10.76 -2.01
CA ARG A 176 4.69 -10.28 -0.65
C ARG A 176 3.99 -11.31 0.24
N GLU A 177 3.45 -12.38 -0.34
CA GLU A 177 2.65 -13.36 0.40
C GLU A 177 2.96 -14.81 0.04
N THR A 178 2.91 -15.71 1.03
CA THR A 178 3.14 -17.15 0.89
C THR A 178 2.26 -17.80 -0.17
N ARG A 179 0.95 -17.48 -0.20
CA ARG A 179 0.04 -17.93 -1.27
C ARG A 179 0.53 -17.52 -2.65
N GLY A 180 1.03 -16.28 -2.79
CA GLY A 180 1.60 -15.80 -4.05
C GLY A 180 2.85 -16.58 -4.44
N LYS A 181 3.70 -16.93 -3.46
CA LYS A 181 4.91 -17.74 -3.69
C LYS A 181 4.53 -19.09 -4.26
N GLU A 182 3.60 -19.79 -3.60
CA GLU A 182 3.13 -21.11 -4.04
C GLU A 182 2.60 -21.08 -5.47
N LEU A 183 1.75 -20.10 -5.81
CA LEU A 183 1.17 -19.97 -7.15
C LEU A 183 2.24 -19.62 -8.19
N VAL A 184 3.07 -18.61 -7.95
CA VAL A 184 4.06 -18.16 -8.94
C VAL A 184 5.13 -19.23 -9.15
N GLN A 185 5.58 -19.90 -8.09
CA GLN A 185 6.56 -20.98 -8.16
C GLN A 185 6.03 -22.17 -8.99
N GLN A 186 4.75 -22.52 -8.85
CA GLN A 186 4.11 -23.52 -9.72
C GLN A 186 4.05 -23.08 -11.19
N VAL A 187 3.79 -21.79 -11.45
CA VAL A 187 3.71 -21.25 -12.82
C VAL A 187 5.08 -21.22 -13.50
N VAL A 188 6.13 -20.81 -12.79
CA VAL A 188 7.46 -20.57 -13.37
C VAL A 188 8.41 -21.76 -13.27
N GLY A 189 8.19 -22.67 -12.31
CA GLY A 189 9.08 -23.80 -12.05
C GLY A 189 10.46 -23.39 -11.50
N LYS A 190 10.56 -22.20 -10.88
CA LYS A 190 11.77 -21.65 -10.26
C LYS A 190 11.47 -21.28 -8.82
N GLU A 191 12.52 -21.13 -8.02
CA GLU A 191 12.41 -20.62 -6.66
C GLU A 191 11.82 -19.20 -6.65
N VAL A 192 10.89 -18.98 -5.72
CA VAL A 192 10.27 -17.68 -5.47
C VAL A 192 10.42 -17.36 -3.99
N GLU A 193 10.82 -16.13 -3.68
CA GLU A 193 11.01 -15.67 -2.31
C GLU A 193 9.79 -14.91 -1.76
N VAL A 194 9.63 -14.93 -0.44
CA VAL A 194 8.64 -14.08 0.25
C VAL A 194 9.37 -12.97 0.98
N THR A 195 9.15 -11.74 0.54
CA THR A 195 9.75 -10.54 1.14
C THR A 195 8.68 -9.66 1.78
N LEU A 196 9.09 -8.85 2.76
CA LEU A 196 8.21 -7.82 3.32
C LEU A 196 7.83 -6.77 2.28
N ASP A 197 6.68 -6.13 2.49
CA ASP A 197 6.32 -4.90 1.79
C ASP A 197 7.44 -3.86 1.96
N PRO A 198 7.81 -3.09 0.92
CA PRO A 198 8.97 -2.20 0.97
C PRO A 198 8.83 -1.11 2.03
N THR A 199 7.62 -0.82 2.53
CA THR A 199 7.45 0.09 3.68
C THR A 199 8.19 -0.36 4.94
N TYR A 200 8.49 -1.66 5.09
CA TYR A 200 9.30 -2.20 6.19
C TYR A 200 10.82 -2.04 6.01
N LEU A 201 11.28 -1.66 4.81
CA LEU A 201 12.71 -1.45 4.57
C LEU A 201 13.21 -0.09 5.10
N ILE A 202 12.28 0.81 5.41
CA ILE A 202 12.55 2.08 6.08
C ILE A 202 12.49 1.87 7.59
N GLN A 203 13.49 2.39 8.31
CA GLN A 203 13.57 2.24 9.76
C GLN A 203 12.51 3.08 10.48
N HIS A 204 12.21 2.69 11.73
CA HIS A 204 11.22 3.38 12.56
C HIS A 204 11.53 4.87 12.72
N GLU A 205 12.79 5.20 13.00
CA GLU A 205 13.27 6.55 13.24
C GLU A 205 13.13 7.42 11.98
N ASP A 206 13.42 6.86 10.81
CA ASP A 206 13.23 7.53 9.53
C ASP A 206 11.75 7.83 9.27
N TRP A 207 10.87 6.87 9.57
CA TRP A 207 9.42 7.09 9.46
C TRP A 207 8.93 8.21 10.37
N LEU A 208 9.43 8.29 11.61
CA LEU A 208 9.12 9.40 12.52
C LEU A 208 9.61 10.73 11.94
N ASN A 209 10.85 10.80 11.46
CA ASN A 209 11.41 12.00 10.85
C ASN A 209 10.59 12.50 9.65
N ILE A 210 10.18 11.58 8.77
CA ILE A 210 9.33 11.91 7.62
C ILE A 210 7.95 12.42 8.07
N ALA A 211 7.39 11.84 9.15
CA ALA A 211 6.11 12.27 9.70
C ALA A 211 6.18 13.70 10.29
N GLU A 212 7.32 14.09 10.86
CA GLU A 212 7.52 15.43 11.46
C GLU A 212 7.62 16.56 10.42
N GLU A 213 7.88 16.25 9.14
CA GLU A 213 7.74 17.22 8.05
C GLU A 213 6.32 17.82 7.95
N TYR A 214 5.34 17.17 8.57
CA TYR A 214 3.92 17.54 8.57
C TYR A 214 3.41 18.03 9.94
N SER A 215 4.32 18.34 10.86
CA SER A 215 4.04 18.85 12.22
C SER A 215 3.24 20.14 12.30
N SER A 216 3.10 20.90 11.20
CA SER A 216 2.24 22.08 11.15
C SER A 216 0.73 21.73 11.26
N ILE A 217 0.37 20.44 11.18
CA ILE A 217 -1.01 19.99 11.28
C ILE A 217 -1.41 19.91 12.74
N ASN A 218 -2.41 20.70 13.13
CA ASN A 218 -2.93 20.65 14.49
C ASN A 218 -3.65 19.33 14.76
N LEU A 219 -3.14 18.57 15.73
CA LEU A 219 -3.74 17.34 16.21
C LEU A 219 -4.35 17.52 17.60
N PRO A 220 -5.44 16.81 17.92
CA PRO A 220 -5.91 16.71 19.29
C PRO A 220 -4.79 16.09 20.18
N PRO A 221 -4.61 16.55 21.44
CA PRO A 221 -3.52 16.09 22.29
C PRO A 221 -3.49 14.57 22.53
N LYS A 222 -4.67 13.93 22.54
CA LYS A 222 -4.83 12.49 22.74
C LYS A 222 -5.95 11.98 21.84
N TYR A 223 -5.63 11.05 20.94
CA TYR A 223 -6.62 10.54 20.00
C TYR A 223 -6.38 9.10 19.56
N VAL A 224 -7.48 8.50 19.10
CA VAL A 224 -7.52 7.22 18.42
C VAL A 224 -7.67 7.47 16.93
N LEU A 225 -6.79 6.87 16.11
CA LEU A 225 -6.89 6.91 14.66
C LEU A 225 -7.79 5.77 14.17
N ILE A 226 -8.76 6.07 13.31
CA ILE A 226 -9.47 5.06 12.52
C ILE A 226 -9.09 5.23 11.06
N TYR A 227 -8.34 4.28 10.52
CA TYR A 227 -7.94 4.26 9.12
C TYR A 227 -8.65 3.11 8.39
N SER A 228 -9.54 3.45 7.45
CA SER A 228 -10.44 2.47 6.84
C SER A 228 -10.70 2.75 5.37
N LEU A 229 -10.67 1.69 4.55
CA LEU A 229 -10.94 1.77 3.11
C LEU A 229 -12.17 0.95 2.67
N GLN A 230 -12.85 0.24 3.56
CA GLN A 230 -13.98 -0.64 3.20
C GLN A 230 -15.34 0.08 3.04
N GLY A 231 -15.34 1.41 3.12
CA GLY A 231 -16.52 2.22 2.84
C GLY A 231 -17.71 1.93 3.78
N VAL A 232 -18.93 2.00 3.24
CA VAL A 232 -20.17 2.02 4.04
C VAL A 232 -20.40 0.72 4.81
N LYS A 233 -19.87 -0.42 4.33
CA LYS A 233 -20.08 -1.75 4.94
C LYS A 233 -19.67 -1.81 6.41
N LYS A 234 -18.57 -1.13 6.78
CA LYS A 234 -18.05 -1.11 8.16
C LYS A 234 -18.38 0.16 8.93
N ARG A 235 -18.95 1.20 8.29
CA ARG A 235 -19.25 2.49 8.94
C ARG A 235 -20.10 2.33 10.21
N LYS A 236 -21.15 1.49 10.18
CA LYS A 236 -21.98 1.24 11.36
C LYS A 236 -21.17 0.61 12.50
N LYS A 237 -20.35 -0.40 12.19
CA LYS A 237 -19.49 -1.05 13.19
C LYS A 237 -18.44 -0.08 13.75
N TRP A 238 -17.88 0.78 12.92
CA TRP A 238 -16.96 1.83 13.38
C TRP A 238 -17.64 2.79 14.36
N LEU A 239 -18.86 3.25 14.06
CA LEU A 239 -19.61 4.10 15.00
C LEU A 239 -19.89 3.39 16.32
N GLN A 240 -20.32 2.12 16.27
CA GLN A 240 -20.54 1.34 17.50
C GLN A 240 -19.26 1.15 18.32
N LEU A 241 -18.13 0.93 17.65
CA LEU A 241 -16.83 0.84 18.32
C LEU A 241 -16.41 2.16 18.95
N ILE A 242 -16.59 3.28 18.24
CA ILE A 242 -16.33 4.63 18.76
C ILE A 242 -17.17 4.87 20.02
N ASP A 243 -18.47 4.59 19.98
CA ASP A 243 -19.37 4.76 21.11
C ASP A 243 -18.92 3.91 22.31
N ALA A 244 -18.52 2.65 22.07
CA ALA A 244 -18.06 1.74 23.12
C ALA A 244 -16.74 2.19 23.79
N ILE A 245 -15.80 2.72 22.99
CA ILE A 245 -14.55 3.27 23.53
C ILE A 245 -14.82 4.59 24.26
N HIS A 246 -15.63 5.48 23.68
CA HIS A 246 -15.94 6.79 24.28
C HIS A 246 -16.68 6.66 25.63
N LEU A 247 -17.48 5.61 25.81
CA LEU A 247 -18.16 5.32 27.08
C LEU A 247 -17.16 5.09 28.24
N ASN A 248 -16.04 4.42 27.96
CA ASN A 248 -15.03 4.05 28.96
C ASN A 248 -13.84 5.02 29.00
N HIS A 249 -13.60 5.73 27.89
CA HIS A 249 -12.44 6.61 27.70
C HIS A 249 -12.85 7.93 27.00
N PRO A 250 -13.66 8.78 27.67
CA PRO A 250 -14.21 9.99 27.09
C PRO A 250 -13.16 11.06 26.76
N GLU A 251 -11.93 10.92 27.27
CA GLU A 251 -10.83 11.85 27.03
C GLU A 251 -10.19 11.71 25.64
N TYR A 252 -10.46 10.62 24.91
CA TYR A 252 -9.94 10.43 23.56
C TYR A 252 -10.86 11.07 22.52
N MET A 253 -10.25 11.88 21.66
CA MET A 253 -10.86 12.25 20.38
C MET A 253 -10.62 11.14 19.36
N PHE A 254 -11.45 11.08 18.32
CA PHE A 254 -11.28 10.14 17.20
C PHE A 254 -10.89 10.91 15.95
N VAL A 255 -9.74 10.60 15.37
CA VAL A 255 -9.34 11.10 14.05
C VAL A 255 -9.65 10.01 13.03
N THR A 256 -10.43 10.31 12.00
CA THR A 256 -10.86 9.29 11.04
C THR A 256 -10.42 9.61 9.62
N VAL A 257 -9.77 8.65 8.97
CA VAL A 257 -9.42 8.70 7.54
C VAL A 257 -10.19 7.58 6.85
N ALA A 258 -11.38 7.91 6.33
CA ALA A 258 -12.29 6.99 5.67
C ALA A 258 -12.90 7.63 4.40
N PRO A 259 -12.10 7.84 3.33
CA PRO A 259 -12.51 8.67 2.19
C PRO A 259 -13.74 8.13 1.44
N PHE A 260 -14.01 6.82 1.51
CA PHE A 260 -15.16 6.20 0.84
C PHE A 260 -16.43 6.17 1.69
N ALA A 261 -16.33 6.42 2.99
CA ALA A 261 -17.45 6.53 3.91
C ALA A 261 -17.06 7.36 5.13
N PRO A 262 -17.10 8.71 4.99
CA PRO A 262 -16.78 9.61 6.09
C PRO A 262 -17.54 9.26 7.36
N ILE A 263 -16.83 9.26 8.49
CA ILE A 263 -17.39 9.02 9.82
C ILE A 263 -17.54 10.40 10.47
N ILE A 264 -18.75 10.72 10.91
CA ILE A 264 -19.10 12.03 11.47
C ILE A 264 -19.91 11.78 12.73
N GLY A 265 -19.61 12.52 13.79
CA GLY A 265 -20.26 12.39 15.09
C GLY A 265 -19.57 13.25 16.14
N LYS A 266 -20.10 13.25 17.37
CA LYS A 266 -19.49 13.97 18.50
C LYS A 266 -18.14 13.33 18.85
N GLY A 267 -17.12 14.15 19.10
CA GLY A 267 -15.77 13.66 19.41
C GLY A 267 -14.98 13.12 18.21
N ILE A 268 -15.51 13.29 16.98
CA ILE A 268 -14.91 12.76 15.74
C ILE A 268 -14.40 13.91 14.87
N ILE A 269 -13.12 13.87 14.52
CA ILE A 269 -12.46 14.75 13.56
C ILE A 269 -12.26 13.97 12.25
N ASN A 270 -13.11 14.25 11.26
CA ASN A 270 -13.05 13.59 9.97
C ASN A 270 -12.00 14.22 9.05
N GLN A 271 -10.98 13.42 8.69
CA GLN A 271 -9.85 13.82 7.85
C GLN A 271 -9.96 13.23 6.43
N ALA A 272 -11.14 13.32 5.81
CA ALA A 272 -11.37 12.79 4.46
C ALA A 272 -10.61 13.56 3.36
N SER A 273 -10.11 14.76 3.65
CA SER A 273 -9.28 15.58 2.75
C SER A 273 -7.77 15.35 2.93
N ALA A 274 -7.38 14.39 3.78
CA ALA A 274 -5.99 14.19 4.12
C ALA A 274 -5.16 13.61 2.96
N GLY A 275 -3.94 14.13 2.79
CA GLY A 275 -2.94 13.64 1.86
C GLY A 275 -1.98 12.59 2.48
N PRO A 276 -1.06 12.02 1.68
CA PRO A 276 -0.17 10.95 2.14
C PRO A 276 0.66 11.29 3.39
N GLY A 277 1.26 12.48 3.41
CA GLY A 277 2.06 12.96 4.53
C GLY A 277 1.26 13.24 5.79
N GLU A 278 0.07 13.83 5.63
CA GLU A 278 -0.81 14.12 6.76
C GLU A 278 -1.30 12.81 7.41
N ILE A 279 -1.67 11.82 6.60
CA ILE A 279 -2.06 10.50 7.10
C ILE A 279 -0.89 9.85 7.84
N LEU A 280 0.35 9.95 7.33
CA LEU A 280 1.54 9.44 8.01
C LEU A 280 1.73 10.09 9.39
N HIS A 281 1.61 11.41 9.46
CA HIS A 281 1.63 12.17 10.71
C HIS A 281 0.55 11.71 11.69
N PHE A 282 -0.66 11.40 11.19
CA PHE A 282 -1.71 10.85 12.05
C PHE A 282 -1.36 9.48 12.63
N PHE A 283 -0.66 8.62 11.91
CA PHE A 283 -0.17 7.35 12.47
C PHE A 283 0.91 7.59 13.52
N ALA A 284 1.84 8.51 13.27
CA ALA A 284 2.98 8.79 14.15
C ALA A 284 2.57 9.33 15.54
N HIS A 285 1.47 10.08 15.64
CA HIS A 285 1.02 10.66 16.92
C HIS A 285 -0.21 10.00 17.53
N ALA A 286 -0.81 9.01 16.87
CA ALA A 286 -1.96 8.30 17.44
C ALA A 286 -1.57 7.59 18.75
N ALA A 287 -2.47 7.64 19.73
CA ALA A 287 -2.33 6.85 20.95
C ALA A 287 -2.72 5.37 20.71
N TYR A 288 -3.67 5.16 19.80
CA TYR A 288 -4.14 3.85 19.37
C TYR A 288 -4.64 3.90 17.92
N VAL A 289 -4.56 2.80 17.19
CA VAL A 289 -5.09 2.70 15.83
C VAL A 289 -6.11 1.57 15.68
N PHE A 290 -7.28 1.89 15.16
CA PHE A 290 -8.19 0.90 14.58
C PHE A 290 -8.08 0.94 13.06
N THR A 291 -7.92 -0.23 12.44
CA THR A 291 -7.78 -0.33 10.98
C THR A 291 -8.42 -1.60 10.46
N ASP A 292 -8.81 -1.59 9.19
CA ASP A 292 -9.21 -2.80 8.46
C ASP A 292 -8.37 -3.04 7.20
N THR A 293 -7.22 -2.36 7.11
CA THR A 293 -6.41 -2.29 5.89
C THR A 293 -5.00 -2.83 6.14
N PHE A 294 -4.37 -3.31 5.07
CA PHE A 294 -2.99 -3.80 5.13
C PHE A 294 -2.04 -2.68 5.54
N HIS A 295 -2.09 -1.52 4.87
CA HIS A 295 -1.19 -0.42 5.17
C HIS A 295 -1.50 0.27 6.50
N GLY A 296 -2.76 0.33 6.95
CA GLY A 296 -3.04 0.83 8.29
C GLY A 296 -2.47 -0.07 9.38
N MET A 297 -2.47 -1.39 9.17
CA MET A 297 -1.78 -2.34 10.05
C MET A 297 -0.27 -2.12 9.98
N SER A 298 0.31 -2.10 8.78
CA SER A 298 1.76 -1.93 8.61
C SER A 298 2.27 -0.61 9.18
N PHE A 299 1.60 0.52 8.92
CA PHE A 299 2.00 1.80 9.50
C PHE A 299 1.77 1.90 11.01
N SER A 300 0.82 1.14 11.58
CA SER A 300 0.74 1.01 13.04
C SER A 300 1.97 0.30 13.61
N ILE A 301 2.44 -0.75 12.93
CA ILE A 301 3.65 -1.49 13.30
C ILE A 301 4.89 -0.60 13.11
N HIS A 302 5.04 0.06 11.96
CA HIS A 302 6.13 0.99 11.66
C HIS A 302 6.26 2.06 12.74
N MET A 303 5.14 2.62 13.19
CA MET A 303 5.10 3.69 14.21
C MET A 303 5.06 3.16 15.65
N ARG A 304 5.20 1.84 15.83
CA ARG A 304 5.17 1.17 17.14
C ARG A 304 3.93 1.51 17.98
N LYS A 305 2.77 1.61 17.31
CA LYS A 305 1.49 1.94 17.93
C LYS A 305 0.77 0.69 18.44
N ASN A 306 0.02 0.86 19.51
CA ASN A 306 -1.03 -0.10 19.85
C ASN A 306 -2.12 -0.04 18.77
N PHE A 307 -2.57 -1.21 18.31
CA PHE A 307 -3.59 -1.28 17.27
C PHE A 307 -4.46 -2.52 17.38
N SER A 308 -5.62 -2.45 16.73
CA SER A 308 -6.47 -3.59 16.43
C SER A 308 -6.80 -3.63 14.94
N LEU A 309 -6.65 -4.81 14.34
CA LEU A 309 -7.09 -5.10 12.99
C LEU A 309 -8.52 -5.62 13.03
N PHE A 310 -9.47 -4.78 12.60
CA PHE A 310 -10.88 -5.11 12.60
C PHE A 310 -11.28 -5.91 11.33
N GLU A 311 -10.88 -7.17 11.27
CA GLU A 311 -11.12 -8.06 10.13
C GLU A 311 -11.18 -9.53 10.53
N ASN A 312 -11.73 -10.37 9.63
CA ASN A 312 -11.69 -11.82 9.80
C ASN A 312 -10.29 -12.33 9.43
N ILE A 313 -9.77 -13.28 10.22
CA ILE A 313 -8.45 -13.89 10.02
C ILE A 313 -8.27 -14.47 8.59
N ASN A 314 -9.35 -14.98 8.00
CA ASN A 314 -9.31 -15.61 6.66
C ASN A 314 -9.54 -14.62 5.50
N ALA A 315 -9.64 -13.31 5.77
CA ALA A 315 -10.01 -12.34 4.74
C ALA A 315 -8.85 -11.94 3.83
N ASP A 316 -7.62 -11.90 4.35
CA ASP A 316 -6.46 -11.38 3.61
C ASP A 316 -5.15 -12.01 4.10
N PHE A 317 -4.65 -12.99 3.35
CA PHE A 317 -3.40 -13.68 3.63
C PHE A 317 -2.20 -12.73 3.80
N ARG A 318 -2.21 -11.58 3.13
CA ARG A 318 -1.10 -10.61 3.23
C ARG A 318 -0.98 -10.05 4.63
N LYS A 319 -2.12 -9.77 5.27
CA LYS A 319 -2.16 -9.23 6.64
C LYS A 319 -1.72 -10.30 7.62
N MET A 320 -2.23 -11.52 7.46
CA MET A 320 -1.91 -12.63 8.37
C MET A 320 -0.44 -13.01 8.32
N ASN A 321 0.18 -13.09 7.14
CA ASN A 321 1.60 -13.40 7.01
C ASN A 321 2.49 -12.45 7.83
N ILE A 322 2.18 -11.15 7.83
CA ILE A 322 2.90 -10.14 8.60
C ILE A 322 2.65 -10.33 10.10
N LEU A 323 1.38 -10.47 10.51
CA LEU A 323 1.02 -10.62 11.91
C LEU A 323 1.60 -11.90 12.51
N GLU A 324 1.65 -13.00 11.78
CA GLU A 324 2.27 -14.25 12.21
C GLU A 324 3.78 -14.08 12.38
N LYS A 325 4.49 -13.53 11.36
CA LYS A 325 5.93 -13.26 11.43
C LYS A 325 6.33 -12.36 12.61
N PHE A 326 5.47 -11.42 12.97
CA PHE A 326 5.72 -10.47 14.06
C PHE A 326 5.07 -10.86 15.38
N ASN A 327 4.42 -12.02 15.46
CA ASN A 327 3.68 -12.48 16.64
C ASN A 327 2.63 -11.46 17.14
N LEU A 328 1.85 -10.88 16.22
CA LEU A 328 0.81 -9.87 16.46
C LEU A 328 -0.59 -10.37 16.04
N ILE A 329 -0.77 -11.69 15.85
CA ILE A 329 -2.05 -12.28 15.43
C ILE A 329 -3.16 -12.06 16.46
N ASP A 330 -2.81 -11.84 17.73
CA ASP A 330 -3.70 -11.50 18.84
C ASP A 330 -4.43 -10.15 18.65
N ARG A 331 -4.00 -9.33 17.69
CA ARG A 331 -4.58 -8.02 17.37
C ARG A 331 -5.73 -8.08 16.36
N VAL A 332 -6.07 -9.26 15.84
CA VAL A 332 -7.16 -9.44 14.87
C VAL A 332 -8.48 -9.70 15.61
N THR A 333 -9.53 -8.96 15.27
CA THR A 333 -10.88 -9.21 15.81
C THR A 333 -11.98 -8.72 14.85
N THR A 334 -13.17 -9.32 14.94
CA THR A 334 -14.39 -8.76 14.33
C THR A 334 -15.43 -8.33 15.36
N ASP A 335 -15.09 -8.49 16.64
CA ASP A 335 -15.96 -8.26 17.78
C ASP A 335 -15.62 -6.94 18.49
N ILE A 336 -16.67 -6.21 18.86
CA ILE A 336 -16.55 -4.88 19.49
C ILE A 336 -16.06 -5.01 20.93
N HIS A 337 -16.56 -5.98 21.70
CA HIS A 337 -16.14 -6.17 23.09
C HIS A 337 -14.65 -6.51 23.16
N ARG A 338 -14.20 -7.45 22.32
CA ARG A 338 -12.77 -7.77 22.20
C ARG A 338 -11.94 -6.57 21.74
N SER A 339 -12.48 -5.70 20.88
CA SER A 339 -11.78 -4.47 20.47
C SER A 339 -11.56 -3.51 21.66
N VAL A 340 -12.51 -3.42 22.59
CA VAL A 340 -12.37 -2.64 23.83
C VAL A 340 -11.35 -3.28 24.79
N GLU A 341 -11.31 -4.61 24.88
CA GLU A 341 -10.26 -5.30 25.65
C GLU A 341 -8.87 -5.03 25.07
N LEU A 342 -8.72 -5.16 23.76
CA LEU A 342 -7.46 -4.91 23.05
C LEU A 342 -7.02 -3.45 23.13
N PHE A 343 -7.95 -2.51 23.25
CA PHE A 343 -7.65 -1.09 23.47
C PHE A 343 -6.88 -0.86 24.77
N ASN A 344 -7.19 -1.67 25.80
CA ASN A 344 -6.54 -1.61 27.11
C ASN A 344 -5.28 -2.47 27.20
N GLN A 345 -4.90 -3.18 26.12
CA GLN A 345 -3.71 -4.04 26.08
C GLN A 345 -2.57 -3.38 25.32
N VAL A 346 -1.41 -3.30 25.96
CA VAL A 346 -0.18 -2.80 25.36
C VAL A 346 0.47 -3.87 24.48
N ILE A 347 1.05 -3.45 23.36
CA ILE A 347 1.96 -4.22 22.52
C ILE A 347 3.38 -3.93 23.01
N PHE A 348 4.07 -4.96 23.49
CA PHE A 348 5.47 -4.87 23.88
C PHE A 348 6.37 -5.08 22.67
N TYR A 349 6.54 -4.05 21.84
CA TYR A 349 7.33 -4.14 20.60
C TYR A 349 8.78 -4.58 20.82
N LYS A 350 9.38 -4.26 21.97
CA LYS A 350 10.73 -4.73 22.34
C LYS A 350 10.89 -6.26 22.23
N GLU A 351 9.84 -7.02 22.53
CA GLU A 351 9.84 -8.49 22.44
C GLU A 351 9.64 -8.98 21.00
N ARG A 352 9.15 -8.11 20.11
CA ARG A 352 8.89 -8.41 18.69
C ARG A 352 10.02 -7.92 17.78
N GLU A 353 10.84 -6.98 18.23
CA GLU A 353 11.96 -6.42 17.44
C GLU A 353 12.86 -7.49 16.79
N PRO A 354 13.27 -8.57 17.48
CA PRO A 354 14.14 -9.56 16.85
C PRO A 354 13.52 -10.21 15.61
N SER A 355 12.21 -10.54 15.63
CA SER A 355 11.55 -11.15 14.47
C SER A 355 11.30 -10.14 13.35
N ILE A 356 10.94 -8.89 13.71
CA ILE A 356 10.81 -7.79 12.75
C ILE A 356 12.14 -7.56 12.03
N GLN A 357 13.25 -7.41 12.77
CA GLN A 357 14.56 -7.14 12.20
C GLN A 357 15.08 -8.30 11.33
N THR A 358 14.84 -9.55 11.75
CA THR A 358 15.21 -10.73 10.94
C THR A 358 14.53 -10.69 9.56
N GLU A 359 13.24 -10.40 9.51
CA GLU A 359 12.48 -10.35 8.26
C GLU A 359 12.84 -9.14 7.38
N ILE A 360 13.17 -8.00 8.01
CA ILE A 360 13.69 -6.81 7.31
C ILE A 360 15.06 -7.12 6.69
N GLN A 361 15.98 -7.72 7.44
CA GLN A 361 17.32 -8.09 6.96
C GLN A 361 17.25 -9.10 5.82
N HIS A 362 16.38 -10.10 5.92
CA HIS A 362 16.11 -11.04 4.83
C HIS A 362 15.64 -10.30 3.57
N SER A 363 14.64 -9.43 3.69
CA SER A 363 14.07 -8.71 2.56
C SER A 363 15.06 -7.73 1.92
N MET A 364 15.84 -7.01 2.73
CA MET A 364 16.91 -6.12 2.27
C MET A 364 18.01 -6.89 1.54
N SER A 365 18.40 -8.05 2.07
CA SER A 365 19.43 -8.91 1.47
C SER A 365 18.97 -9.46 0.13
N TYR A 366 17.72 -9.93 0.03
CA TYR A 366 17.13 -10.34 -1.24
C TYR A 366 17.20 -9.20 -2.28
N LEU A 367 16.71 -8.00 -1.95
CA LEU A 367 16.70 -6.87 -2.89
C LEU A 367 18.10 -6.53 -3.38
N LYS A 368 19.07 -6.45 -2.45
CA LYS A 368 20.46 -6.14 -2.78
C LYS A 368 21.10 -7.20 -3.68
N ASN A 369 20.90 -8.47 -3.36
CA ASN A 369 21.48 -9.58 -4.11
C ASN A 369 20.85 -9.70 -5.50
N ALA A 370 19.52 -9.61 -5.59
CA ALA A 370 18.80 -9.67 -6.85
C ALA A 370 19.20 -8.56 -7.82
N ILE A 371 19.46 -7.34 -7.33
CA ILE A 371 19.95 -6.23 -8.17
C ILE A 371 21.43 -6.45 -8.56
N ASN A 372 22.29 -6.87 -7.62
CA ASN A 372 23.72 -7.04 -7.88
C ASN A 372 24.04 -8.19 -8.84
N ASP A 373 23.21 -9.21 -8.88
CA ASP A 373 23.38 -10.35 -9.79
C ASP A 373 23.29 -9.94 -11.28
N TYR A 374 22.83 -8.72 -11.58
CA TYR A 374 23.02 -8.08 -12.89
C TYR A 374 24.47 -8.14 -13.37
N TYR A 375 25.45 -7.91 -12.49
CA TYR A 375 26.87 -7.93 -12.87
C TYR A 375 27.37 -9.32 -13.29
N SER A 376 26.67 -10.39 -12.92
CA SER A 376 26.94 -11.76 -13.38
C SER A 376 26.38 -12.04 -14.77
N HIS A 377 25.49 -11.17 -15.27
CA HIS A 377 24.74 -11.32 -16.53
C HIS A 377 25.23 -10.40 -17.65
N CYS A 378 26.18 -9.50 -17.35
CA CYS A 378 26.91 -8.68 -18.33
C CYS A 378 28.29 -9.30 -18.58
#